data_AF-A0A1A2S632-F1
#
_entry.id   AF-A0A1A2S632-F1
#
_cell.length_a   1.000
_cell.length_b   1.000
_cell.length_c   1.000
_cell.angle_alpha   90.00
_cell.angle_beta   90.00
_cell.angle_gamma   90.00
#
_symmetry.space_group_name_H-M   'P 1'
#
loop_
_entity.id
_entity.type
_entity.pdbx_description
1 polymer ?
#
loop_
_entity_poly.entity_id
_entity_poly.type
_entity_poly.pdbx_seq_one_letter_code
_entity_poly.pdbx_strand_id
1 'polypeptide(L)' 'MRHLIPLNEARLQLGGISRTTFYALVKEGELSLVKIGSRSFIQAEDLDDFVRRKRYDASGQT' A
#
# COMPACT_ATOMS: atom_id res chain seq x y z
N MET A 1 -16.49 -2.25 -3.83
CA MET A 1 -16.80 -0.80 -3.77
C MET A 1 -15.49 -0.04 -3.97
N ARG A 2 -15.43 0.97 -4.84
CA ARG A 2 -14.20 1.77 -5.00
C ARG A 2 -14.02 2.67 -3.78
N HIS A 3 -13.16 2.27 -2.87
CA HIS A 3 -12.83 2.99 -1.64
C HIS A 3 -11.39 3.49 -1.73
N LEU A 4 -11.21 4.82 -1.70
CA LEU A 4 -9.90 5.47 -1.71
C LEU A 4 -9.46 5.76 -0.29
N ILE A 5 -8.33 5.18 0.10
CA ILE A 5 -7.74 5.33 1.42
C ILE A 5 -6.66 6.43 1.35
N PRO A 6 -6.72 7.48 2.19
CA PRO A 6 -5.65 8.46 2.28
C PRO A 6 -4.31 7.81 2.67
N LEU A 7 -3.20 8.27 2.09
CA LEU A 7 -1.86 7.72 2.35
C LEU A 7 -1.51 7.59 3.84
N ASN A 8 -1.90 8.57 4.67
CA ASN A 8 -1.60 8.51 6.09
C ASN A 8 -2.32 7.34 6.77
N GLU A 9 -3.55 7.05 6.38
CA GLU A 9 -4.32 5.92 6.90
C GLU A 9 -3.79 4.59 6.35
N ALA A 10 -3.50 4.51 5.05
CA ALA A 10 -2.92 3.31 4.44
C ALA A 10 -1.61 2.89 5.11
N ARG A 11 -0.75 3.85 5.48
CA ARG A 11 0.48 3.58 6.23
C ARG A 11 0.21 2.97 7.60
N LEU A 12 -0.82 3.43 8.30
CA LEU A 12 -1.20 2.87 9.60
C LEU A 12 -1.72 1.44 9.44
N GLN A 13 -2.53 1.17 8.40
CA GLN A 13 -3.01 -0.17 8.09
C GLN A 13 -1.87 -1.15 7.74
N LEU A 14 -0.77 -0.64 7.15
CA LEU A 14 0.46 -1.41 6.90
C LEU A 14 1.38 -1.53 8.14
N GLY A 15 0.87 -1.32 9.35
CA GLY A 15 1.65 -1.42 10.58
C GLY A 15 2.45 -0.16 10.92
N GLY A 16 2.06 1.00 10.38
CA GLY A 16 2.64 2.30 10.75
C GLY A 16 3.94 2.66 10.03
N ILE A 17 4.17 2.13 8.83
CA ILE A 17 5.42 2.37 8.08
C ILE A 17 5.70 3.86 7.81
N SER A 18 6.96 4.21 7.63
CA SER A 18 7.38 5.58 7.31
C SER A 18 6.87 6.03 5.93
N ARG A 19 6.85 7.35 5.67
CA ARG A 19 6.55 7.88 4.32
C ARG A 19 7.57 7.42 3.30
N THR A 20 8.84 7.41 3.69
CA THR A 20 9.96 6.99 2.83
C THR A 20 9.78 5.54 2.40
N THR A 21 9.45 4.65 3.34
CA THR A 21 9.15 3.23 3.05
C THR A 21 7.95 3.11 2.12
N PHE A 22 6.86 3.84 2.39
CA PHE A 22 5.68 3.81 1.53
C PHE A 22 6.01 4.23 0.09
N TYR A 23 6.75 5.32 -0.09
CA TYR A 23 7.15 5.78 -1.43
C TYR A 23 8.17 4.86 -2.10
N ALA A 24 9.00 4.14 -1.35
CA ALA A 24 9.86 3.10 -1.91
C ALA A 24 9.02 1.97 -2.52
N LEU A 25 8.01 1.48 -1.81
CA LEU A 25 7.07 0.48 -2.34
C LEU A 25 6.34 0.97 -3.60
N VAL A 26 5.91 2.23 -3.62
CA VAL A 26 5.31 2.83 -4.83
C VAL A 26 6.31 2.88 -5.98
N LYS A 27 7.56 3.26 -5.71
CA LYS A 27 8.63 3.31 -6.72
C LYS A 27 8.97 1.92 -7.27
N GLU A 28 8.93 0.90 -6.43
CA GLU A 28 9.14 -0.50 -6.77
C GLU A 28 7.96 -1.13 -7.52
N GLY A 29 6.83 -0.40 -7.65
CA GLY A 29 5.61 -0.90 -8.29
C GLY A 29 4.78 -1.83 -7.41
N GLU A 30 5.13 -1.94 -6.13
CA GLU A 30 4.44 -2.80 -5.17
C GLU A 30 3.10 -2.21 -4.69
N LEU A 31 2.97 -0.88 -4.72
CA LEU A 31 1.74 -0.15 -4.38
C LEU A 31 1.42 0.91 -5.45
N SER A 32 0.14 1.04 -5.79
CA SER A 32 -0.34 2.05 -6.73
C SER A 32 -0.81 3.31 -6.02
N LEU A 33 -0.28 4.47 -6.44
CA LEU A 33 -0.63 5.76 -5.84
C LEU A 33 -1.49 6.60 -6.79
N VAL A 34 -2.63 7.09 -6.28
CA VAL A 34 -3.48 8.06 -6.98
C VAL A 34 -3.31 9.44 -6.35
N LYS A 35 -3.06 10.45 -7.18
CA LYS A 35 -3.01 11.86 -6.77
C LYS A 35 -4.35 12.54 -7.07
N ILE A 36 -4.93 13.19 -6.06
CA ILE A 36 -6.12 14.04 -6.22
C ILE A 36 -5.81 15.39 -5.56
N GLY A 37 -5.56 16.38 -6.40
CA GLY A 37 -5.01 17.67 -5.96
C GLY A 37 -3.68 17.47 -5.23
N SER A 38 -3.55 18.06 -4.04
CA SER A 38 -2.36 17.92 -3.18
C SER A 38 -2.31 16.60 -2.39
N ARG A 39 -3.41 15.84 -2.37
CA ARG A 39 -3.55 14.64 -1.52
C ARG A 39 -3.21 13.36 -2.31
N SER A 40 -2.75 12.37 -1.55
CA SER A 40 -2.30 11.07 -2.03
C SER A 40 -3.21 9.99 -1.47
N PHE A 41 -3.67 9.09 -2.34
CA PHE A 41 -4.59 8.00 -2.02
C PHE A 41 -4.09 6.69 -2.61
N ILE A 42 -4.59 5.59 -2.05
CA ILE A 42 -4.47 4.23 -2.59
C ILE A 42 -5.86 3.62 -2.70
N GLN A 43 -6.10 2.73 -3.66
CA GLN A 43 -7.33 1.96 -3.65
C GLN A 43 -7.24 0.88 -2.57
N ALA A 44 -8.34 0.61 -1.87
CA ALA A 44 -8.36 -0.44 -0.85
C ALA A 44 -7.96 -1.82 -1.40
N GLU A 45 -8.40 -2.14 -2.62
CA GLU A 45 -8.06 -3.38 -3.32
C GLU A 45 -6.54 -3.55 -3.56
N ASP A 46 -5.85 -2.49 -3.98
CA ASP A 46 -4.39 -2.52 -4.19
C ASP A 46 -3.64 -2.82 -2.88
N LEU A 47 -4.13 -2.28 -1.76
CA LEU A 47 -3.54 -2.47 -0.44
C LEU A 47 -3.74 -3.91 0.05
N ASP A 48 -4.95 -4.44 -0.10
CA ASP A 48 -5.28 -5.82 0.23
C ASP A 48 -4.46 -6.81 -0.60
N ASP A 49 -4.32 -6.56 -1.90
CA ASP A 49 -3.54 -7.38 -2.82
C ASP A 49 -2.04 -7.36 -2.48
N PHE A 50 -1.49 -6.21 -2.06
CA PHE A 50 -0.13 -6.14 -1.53
C PHE A 50 0.07 -7.02 -0.30
N VAL A 51 -0.82 -6.91 0.70
CA VAL A 51 -0.73 -7.70 1.93
C VAL A 51 -0.86 -9.19 1.63
N ARG A 52 -1.77 -9.57 0.73
CA ARG A 52 -1.93 -10.96 0.28
C ARG A 52 -0.65 -11.49 -0.33
N ARG A 53 -0.04 -10.78 -1.30
CA ARG A 53 1.22 -11.17 -1.95
C ARG A 53 2.34 -11.40 -0.94
N LYS A 54 2.54 -10.48 0.02
CA LYS A 54 3.58 -10.61 1.05
C LYS A 54 3.32 -11.73 2.06
N ARG A 55 2.05 -12.07 2.35
CA ARG A 55 1.72 -13.26 3.15
C ARG A 55 2.13 -14.55 2.45
N TYR A 56 1.90 -14.66 1.14
CA TYR A 56 2.28 -15.85 0.37
C TYR A 56 3.80 -16.03 0.30
N ASP A 57 4.56 -14.96 0.09
CA ASP A 57 6.04 -14.98 0.14
C ASP A 57 6.57 -15.50 1.49
N ALA A 58 5.93 -15.11 2.61
CA ALA A 58 6.34 -15.55 3.94
C ALA A 58 6.03 -17.04 4.23
N SER A 59 5.09 -17.64 3.49
CA SER A 59 4.64 -19.03 3.68
C SER A 59 5.19 -20.03 2.68
N GLY A 60 5.94 -19.58 1.66
CA GLY A 60 6.40 -20.40 0.52
C GLY A 60 7.90 -20.70 0.49
N GLN A 61 8.63 -20.40 1.56
CA GLN A 61 10.06 -20.72 1.67
C GLN A 61 10.24 -21.89 2.65
N THR A 62 10.15 -23.12 2.14
CA THR A 62 10.60 -24.35 2.81
C THR A 62 11.42 -25.16 1.81
#